data_AF-A0A1J5HKE2-F1
#
_entry.id   AF-A0A1J5HKE2-F1
#
_cell.length_a   1.000
_cell.length_b   1.000
_cell.length_c   1.000
_cell.angle_alpha   90.00
_cell.angle_beta   90.00
_cell.angle_gamma   90.00
#
_symmetry.space_group_name_H-M   'P 1'
#
loop_
_entity.id
_entity.type
_entity.pdbx_description
1 polymer ?
#
loop_
_entity_poly.entity_id
_entity_poly.type
_entity_poly.pdbx_seq_one_letter_code
_entity_poly.pdbx_strand_id
1 'polypeptide(L)' 'MSTVTNLTRFRKHKARAKTRVKADANAVKFGRTKAEKALQRARAEKAARELDGHQAE' A
#
# COMPACT_ATOMS: atom_id res chain seq x y z
N MET A 1 -17.48 -38.55 0.11
CA MET A 1 -16.73 -37.97 1.25
C MET A 1 -17.13 -36.51 1.38
N SER A 2 -18.06 -36.19 2.27
CA SER A 2 -18.45 -34.79 2.50
C SER A 2 -17.34 -34.09 3.27
N THR A 3 -16.65 -33.15 2.63
CA THR A 3 -15.67 -32.30 3.31
C THR A 3 -16.43 -31.34 4.22
N VAL A 4 -16.64 -31.73 5.47
CA VAL A 4 -17.23 -30.85 6.50
C VAL A 4 -16.24 -29.73 6.76
N THR A 5 -16.34 -28.65 5.99
CA THR A 5 -15.51 -27.47 6.16
C THR A 5 -15.95 -26.76 7.42
N ASN A 6 -15.06 -26.70 8.41
CA ASN A 6 -15.36 -26.02 9.66
C ASN A 6 -15.54 -24.51 9.41
N LEU A 7 -16.79 -24.06 9.43
CA LEU A 7 -17.18 -22.67 9.15
C LEU A 7 -16.53 -21.67 10.13
N THR A 8 -16.23 -22.09 11.36
CA THR A 8 -15.56 -21.23 12.34
C THR A 8 -14.11 -20.95 11.95
N ARG A 9 -13.39 -21.94 11.40
CA ARG A 9 -12.03 -21.75 10.88
C ARG A 9 -12.02 -20.80 9.68
N PHE A 10 -12.98 -20.95 8.77
CA PHE A 10 -13.13 -20.06 7.62
C PHE A 10 -13.40 -18.61 8.04
N ARG A 11 -14.32 -18.39 8.99
CA ARG A 11 -14.61 -17.05 9.54
C ARG A 11 -13.38 -16.42 10.18
N LYS A 12 -12.60 -17.18 10.96
CA LYS A 12 -11.33 -16.71 11.55
C LYS A 12 -10.31 -16.34 10.48
N HIS A 13 -10.17 -17.16 9.44
CA HIS A 13 -9.28 -16.87 8.32
C HIS A 13 -9.68 -15.58 7.60
N LYS A 14 -10.98 -15.42 7.29
CA LYS A 14 -11.52 -14.21 6.67
C LYS A 14 -11.30 -12.96 7.53
N ALA A 15 -11.47 -13.07 8.85
CA ALA A 15 -11.20 -11.96 9.77
C ALA A 15 -9.72 -11.58 9.77
N ARG A 16 -8.80 -12.55 9.87
CA ARG A 16 -7.35 -12.31 9.82
C ARG A 16 -6.91 -11.68 8.49
N ALA A 17 -7.44 -12.17 7.37
CA ALA A 17 -7.17 -11.60 6.05
C ALA A 17 -7.61 -10.14 5.95
N LYS A 18 -8.82 -9.81 6.41
CA LYS A 18 -9.30 -8.42 6.46
C LYS A 18 -8.42 -7.52 7.32
N THR A 19 -7.96 -8.01 8.48
CA THR A 19 -7.05 -7.25 9.34
C THR A 19 -5.70 -7.01 8.67
N ARG A 20 -5.17 -8.00 7.94
CA ARG A 20 -3.90 -7.86 7.20
C ARG A 20 -3.99 -6.80 6.12
N VAL A 21 -5.03 -6.82 5.29
CA VAL A 21 -5.26 -5.81 4.24
C VAL A 21 -5.34 -4.39 4.83
N LYS A 22 -6.02 -4.23 5.98
CA LYS A 22 -6.09 -2.94 6.69
C LYS A 22 -4.72 -2.52 7.24
N ALA A 23 -3.95 -3.45 7.77
CA ALA A 23 -2.61 -3.18 8.28
C ALA A 23 -1.66 -2.75 7.15
N ASP A 24 -1.72 -3.41 5.99
CA ASP A 24 -0.92 -3.06 4.82
C ASP A 24 -1.29 -1.66 4.30
N ALA A 25 -2.58 -1.35 4.20
CA ALA A 25 -3.06 -0.02 3.83
C ALA A 25 -2.59 1.06 4.84
N ASN A 26 -2.61 0.76 6.14
CA ASN A 26 -2.13 1.65 7.17
C ASN A 26 -0.59 1.78 7.16
N ALA A 27 0.15 0.71 6.86
CA ALA A 27 1.60 0.76 6.70
C ALA A 27 1.99 1.66 5.52
N VAL A 28 1.25 1.62 4.41
CA VAL A 28 1.47 2.57 3.30
C VAL A 28 1.10 4.00 3.70
N LYS A 29 -0.02 4.19 4.41
CA LYS A 29 -0.54 5.52 4.77
C LYS A 29 0.26 6.21 5.88
N PHE A 30 0.67 5.43 6.88
CA PHE A 30 1.26 5.92 8.14
C PHE A 30 2.70 5.44 8.36
N GLY A 31 3.16 4.40 7.67
CA GLY A 31 4.52 3.87 7.81
C GLY A 31 5.59 4.65 7.06
N ARG A 32 5.21 5.59 6.17
CA ARG A 32 6.19 6.51 5.58
C ARG A 32 6.60 7.57 6.60
N THR A 33 7.88 7.55 6.95
CA THR A 33 8.51 8.58 7.77
C THR A 33 8.52 9.93 7.05
N LYS A 34 8.69 11.04 7.79
CA LYS A 34 8.80 12.39 7.19
C LYS A 34 9.92 12.45 6.14
N ALA A 35 11.04 11.79 6.39
CA ALA A 35 12.18 11.73 5.49
C ALA A 35 11.85 11.02 4.16
N GLU A 36 11.15 9.89 4.21
CA GLU A 36 10.74 9.16 3.00
C GLU A 36 9.71 9.95 2.18
N LYS A 37 8.78 10.64 2.84
CA LYS A 37 7.83 11.54 2.17
C LYS A 37 8.54 12.70 1.48
N ALA A 38 9.54 13.31 2.14
CA ALA A 38 10.33 14.40 1.56
C ALA A 38 11.16 13.92 0.35
N LEU A 39 11.83 12.78 0.47
CA LEU A 39 12.57 12.16 -0.63
C LEU A 39 11.67 11.87 -1.83
N GLN A 40 10.47 11.33 -1.59
CA GLN A 40 9.52 11.03 -2.65
C GLN A 40 9.00 12.30 -3.34
N ARG A 41 8.73 13.37 -2.58
CA ARG A 41 8.37 14.68 -3.14
C ARG A 41 9.49 15.28 -3.99
N ALA A 42 10.72 15.30 -3.47
CA ALA A 42 11.88 15.81 -4.21
C ALA A 42 12.10 15.03 -5.52
N ARG A 43 11.92 13.70 -5.50
CA ARG A 43 11.97 12.87 -6.72
C ARG A 43 10.84 13.19 -7.68
N ALA A 44 9.62 13.37 -7.20
CA ALA A 44 8.47 13.73 -8.04
C ALA A 44 8.65 15.13 -8.67
N GLU A 45 9.16 16.11 -7.91
CA GLU A 45 9.46 17.45 -8.42
C GLU A 45 10.59 17.46 -9.45
N LYS A 46 11.62 16.62 -9.27
CA LYS A 46 12.69 16.45 -10.25
C LYS A 46 12.14 15.83 -11.54
N ALA A 47 11.34 14.77 -11.42
CA ALA A 47 10.70 14.14 -12.57
C ALA A 47 9.74 15.08 -13.30
N ALA A 48 8.95 15.88 -12.58
CA ALA A 48 8.08 16.90 -13.16
C ALA A 48 8.89 17.95 -13.92
N ARG A 49 9.96 18.49 -13.31
CA ARG A 49 10.86 19.44 -13.98
C ARG A 49 11.55 18.86 -15.21
N GLU A 50 11.96 17.60 -15.17
CA GLU A 50 12.54 16.91 -16.33
C GLU A 50 11.49 16.76 -17.44
N LEU A 51 10.25 16.40 -17.11
CA LEU A 51 9.18 16.26 -18.07
C LEU A 51 8.74 17.60 -18.69
N ASP A 52 8.65 18.65 -17.87
CA ASP A 52 8.35 20.01 -18.33
C ASP A 52 9.48 20.55 -19.22
N GLY A 53 10.74 20.25 -18.88
CA GLY A 53 11.90 20.57 -19.73
C GLY A 53 11.87 19.83 -21.07
N HIS A 54 11.37 18.59 -21.10
CA HIS A 54 11.19 17.81 -22.32
C HIS A 54 9.96 18.20 -23.15
N GLN A 55 8.95 18.86 -22.57
CA GLN A 55 7.81 19.39 -23.32
C GLN A 55 8.08 20.78 -23.92
N ALA A 56 9.11 21.48 -23.45
CA ALA A 56 9.49 22.80 -23.95
C ALA A 56 10.51 22.77 -25.10
N GLU A 57 10.95 21.58 -25.54
CA GLU A 57 11.71 21.34 -26.79
C GLU A 57 10.79 20.81 -27.90
#